data_AF-A0A363T4U5-F1
#
_entry.id   AF-A0A363T4U5-F1
#
_cell.length_a   1.000
_cell.length_b   1.000
_cell.length_c   1.000
_cell.angle_alpha   90.00
_cell.angle_beta   90.00
_cell.angle_gamma   90.00
#
_symmetry.space_group_name_H-M   'P 1'
#
loop_
_entity.id
_entity.type
_entity.pdbx_description
1 polymer ?
#
loop_
_entity_poly.entity_id
_entity_poly.type
_entity_poly.pdbx_seq_one_letter_code
_entity_poly.pdbx_strand_id
1 'polypeptide(L)'
;MSITNLEGQTLGGRYQIQSLIGQGGMASVYKAFDPNLKRAVAIKVIHPHLSNNPEFFRRFEEEATAVAHLRHPNIVQVYDFSHDGDLYYMVMEYVVGETLQMRLKRLNGARRRMSIGEVVGYTADICDAAEYAHQRGMIHRDIKPANIMLDVNGKAILMDFGIARMVGGAQHTATGAVLGTAMYMSPEAIRGLQTDGRADIYSIGITLYEMLSGKPPFEADSAMTLMMMHLNDPVPDLRELHPDLGVGLVGVVEKALAKNREARYQTAREMEEALRRLPQPVVKEAAV
;
A
#
# COMPACT_ATOMS: atom_id res chain seq x y z
N MET A 1 -24.96 9.07 6.61
CA MET A 1 -25.52 7.85 7.21
C MET A 1 -24.40 6.82 7.27
N SER A 2 -24.10 6.26 8.44
CA SER A 2 -23.12 5.18 8.57
C SER A 2 -23.59 4.00 7.72
N ILE A 3 -22.68 3.31 7.03
CA ILE A 3 -23.00 1.98 6.47
C ILE A 3 -23.55 1.15 7.63
N THR A 4 -24.77 0.67 7.48
CA THR A 4 -25.35 -0.36 8.34
C THR A 4 -24.46 -1.59 8.19
N ASN A 5 -23.96 -2.15 9.30
CA ASN A 5 -23.10 -3.33 9.27
C ASN A 5 -23.73 -4.42 8.38
N LEU A 6 -22.99 -4.87 7.34
CA LEU A 6 -23.46 -5.84 6.36
C LEU A 6 -23.27 -7.30 6.80
N GLU A 7 -22.71 -7.53 7.99
CA GLU A 7 -22.53 -8.88 8.55
C GLU A 7 -23.83 -9.68 8.55
N GLY A 8 -23.75 -10.94 8.10
CA GLY A 8 -24.88 -11.85 7.96
C GLY A 8 -25.76 -11.61 6.73
N GLN A 9 -25.52 -10.54 5.96
CA GLN A 9 -26.25 -10.28 4.72
C GLN A 9 -25.64 -11.04 3.53
N THR A 10 -26.43 -11.19 2.46
CA THR A 10 -25.95 -11.73 1.18
C THR A 10 -25.92 -10.60 0.16
N LEU A 11 -24.71 -10.24 -0.30
CA LEU A 11 -24.49 -9.16 -1.24
C LEU A 11 -24.59 -9.67 -2.69
N GLY A 12 -25.36 -8.97 -3.52
CA GLY A 12 -25.56 -9.34 -4.93
C GLY A 12 -26.22 -10.70 -5.13
N GLY A 13 -26.98 -11.18 -4.13
CA GLY A 13 -27.60 -12.50 -4.13
C GLY A 13 -26.62 -13.68 -4.13
N ARG A 14 -25.30 -13.44 -3.93
CA ARG A 14 -24.26 -14.47 -4.01
C ARG A 14 -23.35 -14.48 -2.80
N TYR A 15 -22.77 -13.35 -2.44
CA TYR A 15 -21.67 -13.32 -1.48
C TYR A 15 -22.17 -13.21 -0.05
N GLN A 16 -21.90 -14.21 0.78
CA GLN A 16 -22.35 -14.26 2.16
C GLN A 16 -21.36 -13.52 3.06
N ILE A 17 -21.74 -12.35 3.58
CA ILE A 17 -20.86 -11.50 4.40
C ILE A 17 -20.69 -12.13 5.79
N GLN A 18 -19.45 -12.38 6.18
CA GLN A 18 -19.11 -13.05 7.44
C GLN A 18 -18.71 -12.05 8.55
N SER A 19 -17.78 -11.15 8.25
CA SER A 19 -17.23 -10.21 9.25
C SER A 19 -16.62 -8.97 8.59
N LEU A 20 -16.71 -7.81 9.24
CA LEU A 20 -15.94 -6.62 8.91
C LEU A 20 -14.46 -6.86 9.26
N ILE A 21 -13.56 -6.64 8.30
CA ILE A 21 -12.10 -6.84 8.48
C ILE A 21 -11.30 -5.55 8.30
N GLY A 22 -11.89 -4.49 7.76
CA GLY A 22 -11.25 -3.18 7.66
C GLY A 22 -12.28 -2.08 7.41
N GLN A 23 -12.01 -0.89 7.92
CA GLN A 23 -12.85 0.29 7.70
C GLN A 23 -11.98 1.50 7.47
N GLY A 24 -12.17 2.17 6.33
CA GLY A 24 -11.50 3.40 5.97
C GLY A 24 -12.51 4.54 5.75
N GLY A 25 -11.99 5.70 5.34
CA GLY A 25 -12.83 6.87 5.05
C GLY A 25 -13.70 6.74 3.79
N MET A 26 -13.33 5.86 2.86
CA MET A 26 -14.00 5.72 1.56
C MET A 26 -14.69 4.36 1.36
N ALA A 27 -14.28 3.34 2.11
CA ALA A 27 -14.73 1.98 1.93
C ALA A 27 -14.67 1.17 3.22
N SER A 28 -15.50 0.13 3.28
CA SER A 28 -15.44 -0.93 4.29
C SER A 28 -15.05 -2.23 3.61
N VAL A 29 -14.17 -3.01 4.22
CA VAL A 29 -13.73 -4.30 3.70
C VAL A 29 -14.29 -5.40 4.58
N TYR A 30 -14.99 -6.35 3.98
CA TYR A 30 -15.58 -7.49 4.64
C TYR A 30 -14.93 -8.79 4.18
N LYS A 31 -14.80 -9.75 5.09
CA LYS A 31 -14.62 -11.16 4.73
C LYS A 31 -15.99 -11.72 4.34
N ALA A 32 -16.06 -12.44 3.24
CA ALA A 32 -17.26 -13.09 2.77
C ALA A 32 -16.96 -14.50 2.23
N PHE A 33 -18.00 -15.29 2.04
CA PHE A 33 -17.94 -16.59 1.40
C PHE A 33 -18.64 -16.54 0.04
N ASP A 34 -17.98 -17.03 -0.99
CA ASP A 34 -18.56 -17.24 -2.32
C ASP A 34 -19.06 -18.70 -2.40
N PRO A 35 -20.37 -18.96 -2.33
CA PRO A 35 -20.92 -20.31 -2.33
C PRO A 35 -20.76 -21.02 -3.68
N ASN A 36 -20.63 -20.28 -4.78
CA ASN A 36 -20.50 -20.86 -6.12
C ASN A 36 -19.12 -21.49 -6.30
N LEU A 37 -18.07 -20.78 -5.88
CA LEU A 37 -16.68 -21.25 -5.95
C LEU A 37 -16.17 -21.89 -4.65
N LYS A 38 -17.00 -21.91 -3.61
CA LYS A 38 -16.72 -22.48 -2.28
C LYS A 38 -15.42 -21.95 -1.66
N ARG A 39 -15.21 -20.63 -1.71
CA ARG A 39 -13.98 -19.98 -1.22
C ARG A 39 -14.29 -18.73 -0.40
N ALA A 40 -13.34 -18.37 0.47
CA ALA A 40 -13.35 -17.07 1.12
C ALA A 40 -12.91 -15.99 0.12
N VAL A 41 -13.53 -14.82 0.22
CA VAL A 41 -13.21 -13.61 -0.55
C VAL A 41 -13.20 -12.41 0.37
N ALA A 42 -12.48 -11.36 -0.01
CA ALA A 42 -12.61 -10.05 0.60
C ALA A 42 -13.50 -9.19 -0.31
N ILE A 43 -14.39 -8.40 0.29
CA ILE A 43 -15.31 -7.52 -0.43
C ILE A 43 -15.13 -6.10 0.08
N LYS A 44 -14.61 -5.23 -0.79
CA LYS A 44 -14.47 -3.81 -0.53
C LYS A 44 -15.73 -3.10 -1.01
N VAL A 45 -16.53 -2.62 -0.06
CA VAL A 45 -17.79 -1.89 -0.30
C VAL A 45 -17.53 -0.40 -0.18
N ILE A 46 -17.83 0.35 -1.22
CA ILE A 46 -17.66 1.81 -1.26
C ILE A 46 -18.77 2.49 -0.47
N HIS A 47 -18.42 3.54 0.29
CA HIS A 47 -19.40 4.23 1.11
C HIS A 47 -20.43 4.99 0.25
N PRO A 48 -21.75 4.91 0.58
CA PRO A 48 -22.80 5.51 -0.26
C PRO A 48 -22.68 7.02 -0.48
N HIS A 49 -22.01 7.74 0.42
CA HIS A 49 -21.81 9.19 0.25
C HIS A 49 -20.86 9.54 -0.91
N LEU A 50 -20.10 8.57 -1.42
CA LEU A 50 -19.24 8.70 -2.61
C LEU A 50 -19.92 8.17 -3.88
N SER A 51 -20.98 7.36 -3.75
CA SER A 51 -21.61 6.67 -4.89
C SER A 51 -22.60 7.53 -5.69
N ASN A 52 -22.95 8.73 -5.21
CA ASN A 52 -23.88 9.64 -5.88
C ASN A 52 -23.28 10.39 -7.09
N ASN A 53 -22.00 10.17 -7.44
CA ASN A 53 -21.36 10.81 -8.58
C ASN A 53 -21.16 9.81 -9.74
N PRO A 54 -21.92 9.90 -10.85
CA PRO A 54 -21.78 9.02 -12.01
C PRO A 54 -20.37 9.02 -12.64
N GLU A 55 -19.64 10.13 -12.54
CA GLU A 55 -18.27 10.24 -13.06
C GLU A 55 -17.27 9.45 -12.20
N PHE A 56 -17.50 9.40 -10.88
CA PHE A 56 -16.74 8.56 -9.96
C PHE A 56 -16.90 7.09 -10.33
N PHE A 57 -18.14 6.64 -10.58
CA PHE A 57 -18.42 5.26 -10.94
C PHE A 57 -17.74 4.83 -12.24
N ARG A 58 -17.83 5.63 -13.30
CA ARG A 58 -17.20 5.29 -14.59
C ARG A 58 -15.69 5.12 -14.44
N ARG A 59 -15.02 6.03 -13.73
CA ARG A 59 -13.59 5.90 -13.45
C ARG A 59 -13.30 4.66 -12.59
N PHE A 60 -14.24 4.28 -11.71
CA PHE A 60 -14.05 3.15 -10.80
C PHE A 60 -14.10 1.84 -11.52
N GLU A 61 -15.06 1.70 -12.42
CA GLU A 61 -15.15 0.56 -13.30
C GLU A 61 -13.92 0.47 -14.22
N GLU A 62 -13.45 1.58 -14.78
CA GLU A 62 -12.24 1.63 -15.62
C GLU A 62 -10.99 1.17 -14.84
N GLU A 63 -10.78 1.65 -13.61
CA GLU A 63 -9.66 1.24 -12.76
C GLU A 63 -9.79 -0.20 -12.26
N ALA A 64 -10.98 -0.61 -11.81
CA ALA A 64 -11.27 -1.98 -11.39
C ALA A 64 -10.99 -2.98 -12.52
N THR A 65 -11.39 -2.63 -13.75
CA THR A 65 -11.12 -3.42 -14.95
C THR A 65 -9.62 -3.53 -15.20
N ALA A 66 -8.89 -2.41 -15.10
CA ALA A 66 -7.45 -2.43 -15.31
C ALA A 66 -6.72 -3.32 -14.28
N VAL A 67 -7.15 -3.28 -13.01
CA VAL A 67 -6.56 -4.09 -11.93
C VAL A 67 -6.92 -5.57 -12.09
N ALA A 68 -8.13 -5.89 -12.55
CA ALA A 68 -8.57 -7.27 -12.79
C ALA A 68 -7.72 -8.02 -13.83
N HIS A 69 -7.04 -7.31 -14.73
CA HIS A 69 -6.12 -7.91 -15.70
C HIS A 69 -4.72 -8.18 -15.13
N LEU A 70 -4.41 -7.68 -13.94
CA LEU A 70 -3.14 -7.99 -13.28
C LEU A 70 -3.22 -9.40 -12.68
N ARG A 71 -2.17 -10.19 -12.94
CA ARG A 71 -1.99 -11.57 -12.45
C ARG A 71 -0.55 -11.70 -12.01
N HIS A 72 -0.31 -11.52 -10.72
CA HIS A 72 1.02 -11.53 -10.14
C HIS A 72 0.95 -12.09 -8.72
N PRO A 73 1.90 -12.96 -8.29
CA PRO A 73 1.87 -13.53 -6.94
C PRO A 73 1.94 -12.49 -5.83
N ASN A 74 2.46 -11.29 -6.11
CA ASN A 74 2.57 -10.19 -5.15
C ASN A 74 1.54 -9.06 -5.38
N ILE A 75 0.47 -9.31 -6.14
CA ILE A 75 -0.65 -8.37 -6.33
C ILE A 75 -1.94 -9.11 -6.00
N VAL A 76 -2.80 -8.48 -5.19
CA VAL A 76 -4.10 -9.06 -4.85
C VAL A 76 -4.95 -9.26 -6.11
N GLN A 77 -5.50 -10.46 -6.30
CA GLN A 77 -6.35 -10.72 -7.45
C GLN A 77 -7.75 -10.13 -7.23
N VAL A 78 -8.19 -9.28 -8.17
CA VAL A 78 -9.60 -8.86 -8.27
C VAL A 78 -10.36 -9.93 -9.05
N TYR A 79 -11.48 -10.38 -8.49
CA TYR A 79 -12.34 -11.41 -9.08
C TYR A 79 -13.58 -10.85 -9.75
N ASP A 80 -14.17 -9.80 -9.18
CA ASP A 80 -15.45 -9.28 -9.61
C ASP A 80 -15.58 -7.81 -9.20
N PHE A 81 -16.40 -7.09 -9.96
CA PHE A 81 -16.84 -5.74 -9.62
C PHE A 81 -18.32 -5.63 -9.97
N SER A 82 -19.13 -5.19 -9.01
CA SER A 82 -20.58 -5.18 -9.18
C SER A 82 -21.23 -4.19 -8.20
N HIS A 83 -22.56 -4.09 -8.27
CA HIS A 83 -23.35 -3.29 -7.38
C HIS A 83 -24.63 -4.02 -6.96
N ASP A 84 -25.15 -3.66 -5.78
CA ASP A 84 -26.42 -4.15 -5.25
C ASP A 84 -27.22 -2.94 -4.73
N GLY A 85 -28.23 -2.52 -5.50
CA GLY A 85 -28.81 -1.18 -5.37
C GLY A 85 -27.74 -0.10 -5.57
N ASP A 86 -27.60 0.78 -4.57
CA ASP A 86 -26.63 1.88 -4.55
C ASP A 86 -25.27 1.49 -3.92
N LEU A 87 -25.10 0.22 -3.52
CA LEU A 87 -23.87 -0.29 -2.92
C LEU A 87 -22.95 -0.86 -3.98
N TYR A 88 -21.88 -0.12 -4.29
CA TYR A 88 -20.81 -0.59 -5.16
C TYR A 88 -19.79 -1.40 -4.38
N TYR A 89 -19.35 -2.52 -4.95
CA TYR A 89 -18.38 -3.39 -4.30
C TYR A 89 -17.43 -4.08 -5.26
N MET A 90 -16.22 -4.32 -4.77
CA MET A 90 -15.19 -5.09 -5.46
C MET A 90 -14.91 -6.36 -4.67
N VAL A 91 -14.93 -7.50 -5.37
CA VAL A 91 -14.62 -8.82 -4.81
C VAL A 91 -13.20 -9.16 -5.18
N MET A 92 -12.39 -9.45 -4.17
CA MET A 92 -10.97 -9.73 -4.29
C MET A 92 -10.57 -10.97 -3.51
N GLU A 93 -9.36 -11.44 -3.77
CA GLU A 93 -8.72 -12.49 -3.00
C GLU A 93 -8.72 -12.16 -1.50
N TYR A 94 -9.12 -13.14 -0.68
CA TYR A 94 -8.94 -13.04 0.75
C TYR A 94 -7.54 -13.53 1.12
N VAL A 95 -6.61 -12.59 1.29
CA VAL A 95 -5.25 -12.88 1.75
C VAL A 95 -5.26 -13.12 3.26
N VAL A 96 -4.90 -14.33 3.68
CA VAL A 96 -4.78 -14.66 5.10
C VAL A 96 -3.47 -14.10 5.63
N GLY A 97 -3.54 -13.24 6.65
CA GLY A 97 -2.35 -12.59 7.20
C GLY A 97 -2.68 -11.32 7.98
N GLU A 98 -1.72 -10.40 8.06
CA GLU A 98 -1.86 -9.06 8.64
C GLU A 98 -1.32 -8.01 7.67
N THR A 99 -1.78 -6.76 7.76
CA THR A 99 -1.16 -5.67 6.99
C THR A 99 0.24 -5.37 7.53
N LEU A 100 1.12 -4.85 6.68
CA LEU A 100 2.44 -4.35 7.11
C LEU A 100 2.29 -3.27 8.19
N GLN A 101 1.25 -2.43 8.11
CA GLN A 101 0.93 -1.46 9.17
C GLN A 101 0.67 -2.11 10.53
N MET A 102 -0.15 -3.17 10.57
CA MET A 102 -0.43 -3.91 11.80
C MET A 102 0.83 -4.57 12.36
N ARG A 103 1.65 -5.16 11.47
CA ARG A 103 2.94 -5.74 11.82
C ARG A 103 3.88 -4.71 12.45
N LEU A 104 4.02 -3.53 11.84
CA LEU A 104 4.85 -2.44 12.36
C LEU A 104 4.34 -1.94 13.72
N LYS A 105 3.03 -1.70 13.85
CA LYS A 105 2.43 -1.29 15.12
C LYS A 105 2.69 -2.30 16.24
N ARG A 106 2.56 -3.60 15.94
CA ARG A 106 2.80 -4.69 16.90
C ARG A 106 4.27 -4.77 17.30
N LEU A 107 5.19 -4.66 16.35
CA LEU A 107 6.63 -4.66 16.62
C LEU A 107 7.05 -3.44 17.46
N ASN A 108 6.58 -2.23 17.09
CA ASN A 108 6.84 -1.00 17.83
C ASN A 108 6.31 -1.06 19.27
N GLY A 109 5.08 -1.55 19.46
CA GLY A 109 4.50 -1.73 20.79
C GLY A 109 5.30 -2.70 21.68
N ALA A 110 5.95 -3.69 21.06
CA ALA A 110 6.85 -4.63 21.72
C ALA A 110 8.31 -4.13 21.79
N ARG A 111 8.62 -2.92 21.31
CA ARG A 111 9.99 -2.38 21.15
C ARG A 111 10.91 -3.32 20.38
N ARG A 112 10.35 -4.03 19.39
CA ARG A 112 11.06 -4.94 18.48
C ARG A 112 11.18 -4.32 17.10
N ARG A 113 12.14 -4.81 16.32
CA ARG A 113 12.33 -4.45 14.92
C ARG A 113 12.08 -5.65 14.02
N MET A 114 11.69 -5.37 12.79
CA MET A 114 11.65 -6.38 11.74
C MET A 114 13.08 -6.79 11.39
N SER A 115 13.31 -8.08 11.09
CA SER A 115 14.64 -8.50 10.68
C SER A 115 15.00 -7.91 9.32
N ILE A 116 16.29 -7.64 9.08
CA ILE A 116 16.74 -7.08 7.79
C ILE A 116 16.37 -8.00 6.62
N GLY A 117 16.41 -9.32 6.82
CA GLY A 117 15.98 -10.30 5.82
C GLY A 117 14.50 -10.18 5.45
N GLU A 118 13.62 -10.04 6.44
CA GLU A 118 12.18 -9.77 6.20
C GLU A 118 11.99 -8.44 5.45
N VAL A 119 12.66 -7.35 5.89
CA VAL A 119 12.53 -6.02 5.26
C VAL A 119 12.94 -6.05 3.79
N VAL A 120 14.10 -6.64 3.49
CA VAL A 120 14.62 -6.79 2.12
C VAL A 120 13.70 -7.68 1.29
N GLY A 121 13.24 -8.80 1.85
CA GLY A 121 12.32 -9.72 1.18
C GLY A 121 10.99 -9.06 0.80
N TYR A 122 10.35 -8.37 1.75
CA TYR A 122 9.09 -7.67 1.50
C TYR A 122 9.25 -6.52 0.50
N THR A 123 10.34 -5.76 0.60
CA THR A 123 10.57 -4.66 -0.34
C THR A 123 10.83 -5.18 -1.74
N ALA A 124 11.55 -6.29 -1.89
CA ALA A 124 11.76 -6.93 -3.19
C ALA A 124 10.44 -7.44 -3.80
N ASP A 125 9.59 -8.11 -3.00
CA ASP A 125 8.25 -8.55 -3.43
C ASP A 125 7.39 -7.35 -3.88
N ILE A 126 7.44 -6.21 -3.18
CA ILE A 126 6.71 -4.98 -3.55
C ILE A 126 7.27 -4.36 -4.84
N CYS A 127 8.60 -4.33 -5.01
CA CYS A 127 9.23 -3.82 -6.23
C CYS A 127 8.85 -4.68 -7.45
N ASP A 128 8.82 -6.01 -7.31
CA ASP A 128 8.44 -6.93 -8.40
C ASP A 128 6.96 -6.71 -8.81
N ALA A 129 6.06 -6.57 -7.83
CA ALA A 129 4.66 -6.21 -8.07
C ALA A 129 4.51 -4.85 -8.79
N ALA A 130 5.21 -3.82 -8.31
CA ALA A 130 5.15 -2.49 -8.89
C ALA A 130 5.67 -2.50 -10.34
N GLU A 131 6.81 -3.14 -10.59
CA GLU A 131 7.37 -3.30 -11.93
C GLU A 131 6.39 -3.99 -12.89
N TYR A 132 5.78 -5.09 -12.45
CA TYR A 132 4.80 -5.84 -13.24
C TYR A 132 3.63 -4.95 -13.69
N ALA A 133 3.14 -4.08 -12.80
CA ALA A 133 2.08 -3.13 -13.10
C ALA A 133 2.56 -1.99 -14.00
N HIS A 134 3.76 -1.44 -13.74
CA HIS A 134 4.35 -0.33 -14.52
C HIS A 134 4.52 -0.71 -15.99
N GLN A 135 4.98 -1.94 -16.27
CA GLN A 135 5.12 -2.49 -17.63
C GLN A 135 3.78 -2.60 -18.39
N ARG A 136 2.66 -2.55 -17.67
CA ARG A 136 1.29 -2.56 -18.23
C ARG A 136 0.64 -1.17 -18.20
N GLY A 137 1.43 -0.13 -17.98
CA GLY A 137 0.96 1.26 -17.96
C GLY A 137 0.18 1.63 -16.70
N MET A 138 0.21 0.80 -15.66
CA MET A 138 -0.46 1.06 -14.40
C MET A 138 0.54 1.55 -13.35
N ILE A 139 0.19 2.61 -12.63
CA ILE A 139 0.96 3.15 -11.51
C ILE A 139 0.08 3.07 -10.27
N HIS A 140 0.62 2.59 -9.15
CA HIS A 140 -0.15 2.32 -7.94
C HIS A 140 -0.60 3.61 -7.23
N ARG A 141 0.31 4.59 -7.08
CA ARG A 141 0.13 5.93 -6.50
C ARG A 141 -0.19 6.02 -5.00
N ASP A 142 -0.56 4.92 -4.36
CA ASP A 142 -0.85 4.88 -2.92
C ASP A 142 -0.13 3.71 -2.20
N ILE A 143 1.16 3.49 -2.51
CA ILE A 143 1.93 2.44 -1.82
C ILE A 143 2.23 2.91 -0.39
N LYS A 144 1.76 2.14 0.59
CA LYS A 144 1.97 2.38 2.03
C LYS A 144 1.73 1.10 2.82
N PRO A 145 2.21 0.99 4.08
CA PRO A 145 2.02 -0.21 4.91
C PRO A 145 0.58 -0.71 5.06
N ALA A 146 -0.42 0.17 4.98
CA ALA A 146 -1.83 -0.22 5.07
C ALA A 146 -2.33 -0.95 3.82
N ASN A 147 -1.68 -0.75 2.66
CA ASN A 147 -2.05 -1.35 1.37
C ASN A 147 -1.14 -2.54 1.01
N ILE A 148 -0.37 -3.05 1.98
CA ILE A 148 0.51 -4.20 1.81
C ILE A 148 0.09 -5.27 2.81
N MET A 149 -0.35 -6.43 2.33
CA MET A 149 -0.60 -7.61 3.16
C MET A 149 0.67 -8.44 3.28
N LEU A 150 0.93 -8.93 4.48
CA LEU A 150 1.92 -9.97 4.73
C LEU A 150 1.14 -11.27 4.92
N ASP A 151 1.28 -12.19 3.96
CA ASP A 151 0.61 -13.48 4.03
C ASP A 151 1.29 -14.41 5.06
N VAL A 152 0.64 -15.54 5.35
CA VAL A 152 1.18 -16.55 6.28
C VAL A 152 2.45 -17.25 5.77
N ASN A 153 2.78 -17.13 4.48
CA ASN A 153 3.98 -17.70 3.87
C ASN A 153 5.16 -16.71 3.87
N GLY A 154 4.98 -15.51 4.44
CA GLY A 154 6.01 -14.49 4.48
C GLY A 154 6.20 -13.78 3.15
N LYS A 155 5.13 -13.60 2.37
CA LYS A 155 5.11 -12.80 1.14
C LYS A 155 4.38 -11.49 1.32
N ALA A 156 4.91 -10.44 0.70
CA ALA A 156 4.22 -9.16 0.61
C ALA A 156 3.30 -9.13 -0.62
N ILE A 157 2.03 -8.80 -0.41
CA ILE A 157 0.99 -8.72 -1.45
C ILE A 157 0.49 -7.28 -1.50
N LEU A 158 0.67 -6.63 -2.64
CA LEU A 158 0.22 -5.26 -2.87
C LEU A 158 -1.28 -5.24 -3.18
N MET A 159 -2.01 -4.34 -2.51
CA MET A 159 -3.46 -4.17 -2.62
C MET A 159 -3.81 -2.74 -2.98
N ASP A 160 -5.06 -2.50 -3.38
CA ASP A 160 -5.63 -1.15 -3.51
C ASP A 160 -4.92 -0.24 -4.53
N PHE A 161 -4.65 -0.78 -5.72
CA PHE A 161 -4.19 -0.01 -6.86
C PHE A 161 -5.14 1.14 -7.20
N GLY A 162 -4.67 2.39 -7.08
CA GLY A 162 -5.18 3.56 -7.80
C GLY A 162 -6.53 4.15 -7.41
N ILE A 163 -7.44 3.38 -6.80
CA ILE A 163 -8.85 3.75 -6.58
C ILE A 163 -9.04 5.10 -5.88
N ALA A 164 -8.05 5.54 -5.11
CA ALA A 164 -8.06 6.82 -4.39
C ALA A 164 -8.06 8.07 -5.28
N ARG A 165 -7.59 8.01 -6.54
CA ARG A 165 -7.57 9.21 -7.42
C ARG A 165 -8.99 9.64 -7.84
N MET A 166 -9.95 8.74 -7.76
CA MET A 166 -11.31 9.02 -8.21
C MET A 166 -12.07 9.99 -7.30
N VAL A 167 -11.66 10.12 -6.04
CA VAL A 167 -12.26 11.06 -5.08
C VAL A 167 -11.51 12.41 -5.08
N GLY A 168 -10.39 12.53 -5.79
CA GLY A 168 -9.36 13.53 -5.52
C GLY A 168 -9.29 14.74 -6.46
N GLY A 169 -10.42 15.33 -6.84
CA GLY A 169 -10.42 16.76 -7.18
C GLY A 169 -10.27 17.57 -5.90
N ALA A 170 -9.06 17.74 -5.39
CA ALA A 170 -8.62 18.68 -4.32
C ALA A 170 -9.43 18.83 -3.01
N GLN A 171 -10.55 18.13 -2.78
CA GLN A 171 -11.52 18.54 -1.76
C GLN A 171 -12.32 17.34 -1.21
N HIS A 172 -11.70 16.41 -0.47
CA HIS A 172 -12.45 15.58 0.48
C HIS A 172 -11.65 15.35 1.77
N THR A 173 -12.06 16.11 2.80
CA THR A 173 -11.43 16.24 4.11
C THR A 173 -12.02 15.24 5.11
N ALA A 174 -11.35 14.10 5.29
CA ALA A 174 -11.23 13.48 6.61
C ALA A 174 -9.78 13.73 7.05
N THR A 175 -9.58 14.66 7.99
CA THR A 175 -8.26 15.20 8.38
C THR A 175 -7.22 14.11 8.65
N GLY A 176 -7.60 12.99 9.27
CA GLY A 176 -6.70 11.86 9.53
C GLY A 176 -6.37 10.98 8.32
N ALA A 177 -7.29 10.78 7.37
CA ALA A 177 -7.05 9.95 6.19
C ALA A 177 -6.13 10.66 5.18
N VAL A 178 -6.28 11.98 5.04
CA VAL A 178 -5.41 12.81 4.21
C VAL A 178 -3.99 12.82 4.76
N LEU A 179 -3.81 12.93 6.09
CA LEU A 179 -2.51 12.85 6.73
C LEU A 179 -1.85 11.48 6.51
N GLY A 180 -2.64 10.40 6.62
CA GLY A 180 -2.19 9.02 6.39
C GLY A 180 -1.57 8.78 5.01
N THR A 181 -2.21 9.27 3.94
CA THR A 181 -1.67 9.16 2.59
C THR A 181 -0.53 10.15 2.35
N ALA A 182 -0.61 11.37 2.90
CA ALA A 182 0.41 12.40 2.73
C ALA A 182 1.81 11.96 3.21
N MET A 183 1.90 11.06 4.20
CA MET A 183 3.16 10.48 4.69
C MET A 183 3.98 9.73 3.64
N TYR A 184 3.34 9.28 2.54
CA TYR A 184 3.99 8.45 1.52
C TYR A 184 3.97 9.11 0.13
N MET A 185 3.46 10.34 0.01
CA MET A 185 3.34 11.02 -1.27
C MET A 185 4.71 11.45 -1.83
N SER A 186 4.89 11.24 -3.13
CA SER A 186 6.10 11.70 -3.81
C SER A 186 6.10 13.23 -4.02
N PRO A 187 7.28 13.87 -4.10
CA PRO A 187 7.39 15.31 -4.31
C PRO A 187 6.64 15.82 -5.55
N GLU A 188 6.68 15.08 -6.64
CA GLU A 188 5.96 15.41 -7.87
C GLU A 188 4.43 15.27 -7.74
N ALA A 189 3.95 14.29 -6.96
CA ALA A 189 2.52 14.16 -6.67
C ALA A 189 2.02 15.35 -5.84
N ILE A 190 2.80 15.79 -4.84
CA ILE A 190 2.49 16.96 -4.00
C ILE A 190 2.46 18.25 -4.85
N ARG A 191 3.39 18.39 -5.81
CA ARG A 191 3.41 19.52 -6.74
C ARG A 191 2.30 19.48 -7.81
N GLY A 192 1.48 18.42 -7.84
CA GLY A 192 0.45 18.23 -8.86
C GLY A 192 1.01 17.96 -10.25
N LEU A 193 2.26 17.52 -10.36
CA LEU A 193 2.89 17.15 -11.62
C LEU A 193 2.42 15.75 -12.06
N GLN A 194 2.59 15.44 -13.35
CA GLN A 194 2.32 14.11 -13.86
C GLN A 194 3.26 13.09 -13.20
N THR A 195 2.66 12.07 -12.58
CA THR A 195 3.38 10.96 -11.94
C THR A 195 3.61 9.81 -12.91
N ASP A 196 4.77 9.17 -12.79
CA ASP A 196 5.13 7.90 -13.43
C ASP A 196 5.51 6.87 -12.36
N GLY A 197 6.02 5.70 -12.75
CA GLY A 197 6.43 4.63 -11.82
C GLY A 197 7.44 5.07 -10.76
N ARG A 198 8.18 6.17 -10.97
CA ARG A 198 9.15 6.69 -9.99
C ARG A 198 8.49 7.35 -8.78
N ALA A 199 7.20 7.69 -8.88
CA ALA A 199 6.40 8.09 -7.73
C ALA A 199 6.20 6.90 -6.77
N ASP A 200 5.88 5.72 -7.30
CA ASP A 200 5.76 4.49 -6.51
C ASP A 200 7.09 4.11 -5.87
N ILE A 201 8.22 4.25 -6.59
CA ILE A 201 9.58 4.01 -6.05
C ILE A 201 9.84 4.88 -4.81
N TYR A 202 9.42 6.14 -4.83
CA TYR A 202 9.57 7.02 -3.66
C TYR A 202 8.72 6.51 -2.49
N SER A 203 7.45 6.16 -2.72
CA SER A 203 6.57 5.61 -1.69
C SER A 203 7.06 4.27 -1.13
N ILE A 204 7.66 3.41 -1.96
CA ILE A 204 8.37 2.19 -1.56
C ILE A 204 9.57 2.56 -0.67
N GLY A 205 10.34 3.58 -1.05
CA GLY A 205 11.45 4.11 -0.24
C GLY A 205 11.01 4.57 1.15
N ILE A 206 9.86 5.26 1.26
CA ILE A 206 9.30 5.68 2.55
C ILE A 206 8.90 4.44 3.38
N THR A 207 8.23 3.48 2.74
CA THR A 207 7.82 2.23 3.38
C THR A 207 9.03 1.43 3.87
N LEU A 208 10.11 1.36 3.07
CA LEU A 208 11.37 0.74 3.44
C LEU A 208 12.02 1.46 4.63
N TYR A 209 12.08 2.78 4.62
CA TYR A 209 12.57 3.58 5.74
C TYR A 209 11.80 3.25 7.04
N GLU A 210 10.47 3.19 6.95
CA GLU A 210 9.61 2.90 8.10
C GLU A 210 9.80 1.47 8.62
N MET A 211 9.97 0.49 7.73
CA MET A 211 10.29 -0.89 8.14
C MET A 211 11.61 -1.00 8.89
N LEU A 212 12.62 -0.20 8.52
CA LEU A 212 13.95 -0.22 9.13
C LEU A 212 14.00 0.52 10.47
N SER A 213 13.29 1.64 10.58
CA SER A 213 13.36 2.53 11.75
C SER A 213 12.19 2.38 12.72
N GLY A 214 11.09 1.77 12.27
CA GLY A 214 9.82 1.69 13.00
C GLY A 214 8.91 2.91 12.83
N LYS A 215 9.32 3.96 12.11
CA LYS A 215 8.50 5.17 11.87
C LYS A 215 8.81 5.81 10.52
N PRO A 216 7.88 6.55 9.89
CA PRO A 216 8.18 7.26 8.66
C PRO A 216 9.28 8.33 8.88
N PRO A 217 9.97 8.77 7.81
CA PRO A 217 11.05 9.76 7.92
C PRO A 217 10.55 11.16 8.28
N PHE A 218 9.28 11.46 7.99
CA PHE A 218 8.67 12.76 8.25
C PHE A 218 7.36 12.57 9.01
N GLU A 219 7.18 13.37 10.06
CA GLU A 219 5.98 13.41 10.89
C GLU A 219 5.65 14.87 11.18
N ALA A 220 4.38 15.26 11.05
CA ALA A 220 3.92 16.59 11.40
C ALA A 220 2.44 16.58 11.76
N ASP A 221 2.02 17.54 12.57
CA ASP A 221 0.62 17.69 13.01
C ASP A 221 -0.31 18.14 11.87
N SER A 222 0.24 18.72 10.81
CA SER A 222 -0.52 19.20 9.65
C SER A 222 -0.07 18.52 8.35
N ALA A 223 -1.04 18.16 7.51
CA ALA A 223 -0.76 17.57 6.20
C ALA A 223 0.06 18.50 5.30
N MET A 224 -0.18 19.81 5.39
CA MET A 224 0.58 20.80 4.61
C MET A 224 2.05 20.83 5.03
N THR A 225 2.33 20.81 6.34
CA THR A 225 3.71 20.75 6.86
C THR A 225 4.41 19.48 6.41
N LEU A 226 3.74 18.34 6.53
CA LEU A 226 4.27 17.04 6.09
C LEU A 226 4.58 17.03 4.58
N MET A 227 3.70 17.58 3.76
CA MET A 227 3.93 17.76 2.33
C MET A 227 5.17 18.63 2.07
N MET A 228 5.34 19.73 2.80
CA MET A 228 6.52 20.60 2.66
C MET A 228 7.82 19.88 3.05
N MET A 229 7.80 19.03 4.08
CA MET A 229 8.95 18.19 4.45
C MET A 229 9.33 17.24 3.30
N HIS A 230 8.35 16.58 2.67
CA HIS A 230 8.63 15.76 1.50
C HIS A 230 9.22 16.56 0.35
N LEU A 231 8.87 17.84 0.18
CA LEU A 231 9.41 18.69 -0.89
C LEU A 231 10.84 19.19 -0.61
N ASN A 232 11.15 19.55 0.64
CA ASN A 232 12.29 20.41 0.97
C ASN A 232 13.26 19.79 1.98
N ASP A 233 12.77 19.03 2.94
CA ASP A 233 13.58 18.59 4.08
C ASP A 233 14.45 17.39 3.69
N PRO A 234 15.71 17.34 4.17
CA PRO A 234 16.55 16.17 4.00
C PRO A 234 15.93 14.97 4.72
N VAL A 235 16.09 13.78 4.14
CA VAL A 235 15.70 12.53 4.81
C VAL A 235 16.61 12.34 6.03
N PRO A 236 16.08 12.07 7.24
CA PRO A 236 16.93 11.82 8.41
C PRO A 236 17.84 10.59 8.21
N ASP A 237 19.05 10.60 8.78
CA ASP A 237 19.98 9.48 8.64
C ASP A 237 19.45 8.27 9.43
N LEU A 238 19.12 7.19 8.72
CA LEU A 238 18.65 5.94 9.32
C LEU A 238 19.64 5.37 10.36
N ARG A 239 20.94 5.64 10.23
CA ARG A 239 21.96 5.13 11.14
C ARG A 239 21.95 5.82 12.50
N GLU A 240 21.36 7.01 12.62
CA GLU A 240 21.10 7.61 13.93
C GLU A 240 20.06 6.79 14.72
N LEU A 241 19.13 6.12 14.01
CA LEU A 241 18.08 5.29 14.59
C LEU A 241 18.49 3.81 14.67
N HIS A 242 19.30 3.35 13.72
CA HIS A 242 19.74 1.97 13.58
C HIS A 242 21.23 1.91 13.16
N PRO A 243 22.17 2.11 14.09
CA PRO A 243 23.61 2.21 13.79
C PRO A 243 24.19 1.00 13.04
N ASP A 244 23.62 -0.19 13.25
CA ASP A 244 24.09 -1.45 12.66
C ASP A 244 23.63 -1.66 11.21
N LEU A 245 22.95 -0.70 10.57
CA LEU A 245 22.55 -0.83 9.16
C LEU A 245 23.78 -0.79 8.24
N GLY A 246 23.86 -1.77 7.35
CA GLY A 246 24.88 -1.80 6.30
C GLY A 246 24.73 -0.62 5.35
N VAL A 247 25.87 -0.02 4.97
CA VAL A 247 25.93 1.16 4.08
C VAL A 247 25.19 0.97 2.76
N GLY A 248 25.16 -0.25 2.22
CA GLY A 248 24.44 -0.55 0.97
C GLY A 248 22.92 -0.38 1.12
N LEU A 249 22.34 -0.82 2.24
CA LEU A 249 20.90 -0.72 2.49
C LEU A 249 20.49 0.75 2.71
N VAL A 250 21.30 1.51 3.42
CA VAL A 250 21.10 2.96 3.60
C VAL A 250 21.14 3.67 2.24
N GLY A 251 22.13 3.36 1.39
CA GLY A 251 22.23 3.92 0.05
C GLY A 251 21.04 3.59 -0.86
N VAL A 252 20.40 2.43 -0.69
CA VAL A 252 19.16 2.10 -1.39
C VAL A 252 18.01 3.03 -0.97
N VAL A 253 17.85 3.26 0.33
CA VAL A 253 16.83 4.16 0.87
C VAL A 253 17.05 5.59 0.39
N GLU A 254 18.28 6.11 0.53
CA GLU A 254 18.63 7.47 0.11
C GLU A 254 18.36 7.70 -1.38
N LYS A 255 18.75 6.74 -2.23
CA LYS A 255 18.49 6.83 -3.68
C LYS A 255 17.00 6.79 -4.00
N ALA A 256 16.22 5.92 -3.36
CA ALA A 256 14.77 5.87 -3.57
C ALA A 256 14.07 7.16 -3.12
N LEU A 257 14.58 7.81 -2.07
CA LEU A 257 14.01 9.03 -1.47
C LEU A 257 14.58 10.34 -2.04
N ALA A 258 15.38 10.28 -3.10
CA ALA A 258 15.88 11.48 -3.76
C ALA A 258 14.71 12.38 -4.20
N LYS A 259 14.77 13.68 -3.85
CA LYS A 259 13.69 14.63 -4.15
C LYS A 259 13.48 14.82 -5.64
N ASN A 260 14.59 14.87 -6.39
CA ASN A 260 14.57 14.82 -7.85
C ASN A 260 14.33 13.38 -8.33
N ARG A 261 13.24 13.13 -9.05
CA ARG A 261 12.89 11.82 -9.59
C ARG A 261 13.94 11.24 -10.55
N GLU A 262 14.68 12.10 -11.25
CA GLU A 262 15.74 11.67 -12.18
C GLU A 262 16.97 11.13 -11.42
N ALA A 263 17.10 11.43 -10.12
CA ALA A 263 18.16 10.90 -9.26
C ALA A 263 17.75 9.59 -8.55
N ARG A 264 16.50 9.13 -8.71
CA ARG A 264 16.02 7.86 -8.14
C ARG A 264 16.42 6.67 -9.01
N TYR A 265 16.05 5.47 -8.57
CA TYR A 265 15.92 4.34 -9.49
C TYR A 265 14.91 4.66 -10.59
N GLN A 266 15.21 4.27 -11.82
CA GLN A 266 14.34 4.60 -12.96
C GLN A 266 13.25 3.53 -13.17
N THR A 267 13.45 2.33 -12.62
CA THR A 267 12.46 1.25 -12.60
C THR A 267 12.40 0.62 -11.21
N ALA A 268 11.28 -0.04 -10.89
CA ALA A 268 11.17 -0.77 -9.64
C ALA A 268 12.08 -2.01 -9.65
N ARG A 269 12.32 -2.62 -10.84
CA ARG A 269 13.32 -3.69 -11.02
C ARG A 269 14.72 -3.26 -10.62
N GLU A 270 15.18 -2.05 -10.98
CA GLU A 270 16.50 -1.57 -10.58
C GLU A 270 16.66 -1.47 -9.06
N MET A 271 15.63 -1.03 -8.36
CA MET A 271 15.62 -0.96 -6.89
C MET A 271 15.64 -2.37 -6.28
N GLU A 272 14.85 -3.29 -6.83
CA GLU A 272 14.83 -4.70 -6.40
C GLU A 272 16.21 -5.35 -6.56
N GLU A 273 16.85 -5.18 -7.71
CA GLU A 273 18.19 -5.73 -7.97
C GLU A 273 19.22 -5.15 -7.01
N ALA A 274 19.15 -3.86 -6.70
CA ALA A 274 20.03 -3.22 -5.73
C ALA A 274 19.88 -3.84 -4.33
N LEU A 275 18.65 -4.14 -3.92
CA LEU A 275 18.35 -4.84 -2.66
C LEU A 275 18.88 -6.27 -2.65
N ARG A 276 18.67 -7.03 -3.73
CA ARG A 276 19.11 -8.44 -3.83
C ARG A 276 20.63 -8.60 -3.88
N ARG A 277 21.36 -7.58 -4.35
CA ARG A 277 22.83 -7.55 -4.36
C ARG A 277 23.44 -7.24 -3.00
N LEU A 278 22.64 -6.82 -2.02
CA LEU A 278 23.15 -6.60 -0.67
C LEU A 278 23.66 -7.93 -0.08
N PRO A 279 24.79 -7.92 0.63
CA PRO A 279 25.25 -9.11 1.31
C PRO A 279 24.18 -9.55 2.31
N GLN A 280 23.75 -10.80 2.18
CA GLN A 280 22.80 -11.37 3.13
C GLN A 280 23.45 -11.37 4.52
N PRO A 281 22.72 -10.94 5.57
CA PRO A 281 23.27 -10.99 6.91
C PRO A 281 23.66 -12.44 7.22
N VAL A 282 24.93 -12.66 7.55
CA VAL A 282 25.39 -13.95 8.05
C VAL A 282 24.64 -14.19 9.33
N VAL A 283 23.72 -15.16 9.33
CA VAL A 283 23.06 -15.62 10.56
C VAL A 283 24.18 -16.18 11.42
N LYS A 284 24.63 -15.42 12.41
CA LYS A 284 25.43 -15.99 13.50
C LYS A 284 24.46 -16.87 14.28
N GLU A 285 24.52 -18.18 14.03
CA GLU A 285 23.92 -19.15 14.92
C GLU A 285 24.40 -18.82 16.33
N ALA A 286 23.46 -18.57 17.23
CA ALA A 286 23.78 -18.42 18.64
C ALA A 286 24.46 -19.72 19.07
N ALA A 287 25.74 -19.64 19.44
CA ALA A 287 26.43 -20.76 20.05
C ALA A 287 25.61 -21.21 21.27
N VAL A 288 25.23 -22.48 21.25
CA VAL A 288 24.51 -23.19 22.32
C VAL A 288 25.33 -23.20 23.61
#